data_AF-A0A8S0TJI7-F1
#
_entry.id   AF-A0A8S0TJI7-F1
#
_cell.length_a   1.000
_cell.length_b   1.000
_cell.length_c   1.000
_cell.angle_alpha   90.00
_cell.angle_beta   90.00
_cell.angle_gamma   90.00
#
_symmetry.space_group_name_H-M   'P 1'
#
loop_
_entity.id
_entity.type
_entity.pdbx_description
1 polymer ?
#
loop_
_entity_poly.entity_id
_entity_poly.type
_entity_poly.pdbx_seq_one_letter_code
_entity_poly.pdbx_strand_id
1 'polypeptide(L)'
;MLHELLLALLGYTGDLIIDERERQESLRVNLSPDAPLAEESTFKLAPDLSFIQPSDKEVIERIITLGFYYRELDRFASKCRNLSWIKSLKDSPLLSNAEILKHKNLKQSVYRRAVANGIVEVLSLYRSAVLHIEQKLLADSLPILASVTQGLNKFFVLLPPLYELILEIERDGICGGRLLNILQKRCHCGVPELQTCIQR
;
A
#
# COMPACT_ATOMS: atom_id res chain seq x y z
N MET A 1 -7.35 -0.28 -21.02
CA MET A 1 -6.00 -0.70 -20.58
C MET A 1 -5.25 0.40 -19.82
N LEU A 2 -4.92 1.55 -20.42
CA LEU A 2 -4.11 2.60 -19.75
C LEU A 2 -4.78 3.16 -18.48
N HIS A 3 -6.05 3.53 -18.58
CA HIS A 3 -6.80 4.04 -17.43
C HIS A 3 -6.87 3.00 -16.30
N GLU A 4 -7.11 1.74 -16.62
CA GLU A 4 -7.07 0.64 -15.63
C GLU A 4 -5.68 0.44 -15.02
N LEU A 5 -4.59 0.62 -15.79
CA LEU A 5 -3.24 0.58 -15.24
C LEU A 5 -3.00 1.72 -14.24
N LEU A 6 -3.42 2.94 -14.55
CA LEU A 6 -3.31 4.08 -13.63
C LEU A 6 -4.18 3.89 -12.38
N LEU A 7 -5.40 3.34 -12.54
CA LEU A 7 -6.27 3.00 -11.41
C LEU A 7 -5.64 1.91 -10.52
N ALA A 8 -5.04 0.88 -11.12
CA ALA A 8 -4.33 -0.16 -10.39
C ALA A 8 -3.12 0.38 -9.63
N LEU A 9 -2.41 1.37 -10.18
CA LEU A 9 -1.35 2.07 -9.46
C LEU A 9 -1.87 2.80 -8.22
N LEU A 10 -3.12 3.25 -8.23
CA LEU A 10 -3.81 3.82 -7.07
C LEU A 10 -4.55 2.75 -6.23
N GLY A 11 -4.22 1.47 -6.41
CA GLY A 11 -4.74 0.37 -5.61
C GLY A 11 -6.15 -0.11 -5.99
N TYR A 12 -6.71 0.36 -7.10
CA TYR A 12 -8.02 -0.09 -7.58
C TYR A 12 -7.87 -1.24 -8.59
N THR A 13 -8.42 -2.39 -8.25
CA THR A 13 -8.48 -3.57 -9.12
C THR A 13 -9.64 -3.44 -10.11
N GLY A 14 -9.59 -4.21 -11.20
CA GLY A 14 -10.58 -4.19 -12.28
C GLY A 14 -10.58 -5.48 -13.07
N ASP A 15 -11.04 -5.42 -14.32
CA ASP A 15 -11.15 -6.61 -15.18
C ASP A 15 -9.78 -7.01 -15.77
N LEU A 16 -8.92 -6.03 -16.10
CA LEU A 16 -7.57 -6.29 -16.61
C LEU A 16 -6.59 -6.70 -15.51
N ILE A 17 -6.69 -6.05 -14.34
CA ILE A 17 -5.77 -6.21 -13.22
C ILE A 17 -6.59 -6.69 -12.04
N ILE A 18 -6.40 -7.96 -11.71
CA ILE A 18 -7.15 -8.68 -10.69
C ILE A 18 -6.31 -8.83 -9.43
N ASP A 19 -6.97 -8.84 -8.28
CA ASP A 19 -6.35 -9.27 -7.03
C ASP A 19 -6.74 -10.72 -6.75
N GLU A 20 -5.74 -11.61 -6.68
CA GLU A 20 -5.96 -13.03 -6.40
C GLU A 20 -6.65 -13.26 -5.05
N ARG A 21 -6.44 -12.38 -4.06
CA ARG A 21 -7.11 -12.48 -2.75
C ARG A 21 -8.61 -12.26 -2.87
N GLU A 22 -9.01 -11.23 -3.60
CA GLU A 22 -10.42 -10.93 -3.87
C GLU A 22 -11.08 -12.03 -4.72
N ARG A 23 -10.29 -12.74 -5.54
CA ARG A 23 -10.78 -13.84 -6.37
C ARG A 23 -10.99 -15.13 -5.57
N GLN A 24 -10.12 -15.39 -4.57
CA GLN A 24 -10.21 -16.55 -3.68
C GLN A 24 -11.30 -16.39 -2.61
N GLU A 25 -11.52 -15.16 -2.12
CA GLU A 25 -12.68 -14.81 -1.29
C GLU A 25 -13.92 -14.65 -2.17
N SER A 26 -14.47 -15.78 -2.61
CA SER A 26 -15.68 -15.85 -3.45
C SER A 26 -16.80 -14.93 -2.91
N LEU A 27 -17.16 -13.91 -3.73
CA LEU A 27 -18.27 -12.93 -3.62
C LEU A 27 -17.88 -11.50 -3.16
N ARG A 28 -17.34 -10.69 -4.09
CA ARG A 28 -17.58 -9.22 -4.26
C ARG A 28 -17.57 -8.30 -3.02
N VAL A 29 -16.91 -8.65 -1.93
CA VAL A 29 -16.72 -7.73 -0.81
C VAL A 29 -15.28 -7.25 -0.84
N ASN A 30 -15.09 -5.94 -1.01
CA ASN A 30 -13.79 -5.29 -0.85
C ASN A 30 -13.09 -5.85 0.39
N LEU A 31 -11.80 -6.21 0.27
CA LEU A 31 -11.00 -6.70 1.39
C LEU A 31 -11.29 -5.87 2.65
N SER A 32 -11.79 -6.54 3.70
CA SER A 32 -12.09 -5.88 4.96
C SER A 32 -10.88 -5.06 5.42
N PRO A 33 -11.03 -3.82 5.92
CA PRO A 33 -9.90 -3.01 6.38
C PRO A 33 -9.05 -3.70 7.47
N ASP A 34 -9.60 -4.72 8.12
CA ASP A 34 -8.95 -5.48 9.20
C ASP A 34 -8.28 -6.79 8.75
N ALA A 35 -8.41 -7.23 7.49
CA ALA A 35 -7.73 -8.43 7.00
C ALA A 35 -6.18 -8.29 7.14
N PRO A 36 -5.43 -9.38 7.33
CA PRO A 36 -3.97 -9.30 7.44
C PRO A 36 -3.35 -8.78 6.13
N LEU A 37 -2.23 -8.09 6.26
CA LEU A 37 -1.40 -7.71 5.11
C LEU A 37 -0.89 -8.96 4.36
N ALA A 38 -0.53 -8.76 3.10
CA ALA A 38 -0.10 -9.85 2.24
C ALA A 38 1.41 -10.07 2.27
N GLU A 39 1.88 -11.30 2.43
CA GLU A 39 3.33 -11.54 2.40
C GLU A 39 3.93 -11.28 1.01
N GLU A 40 3.14 -11.47 -0.05
CA GLU A 40 3.54 -11.31 -1.45
C GLU A 40 2.54 -10.47 -2.25
N SER A 41 2.95 -10.01 -3.44
CA SER A 41 2.10 -9.22 -4.33
C SER A 41 1.00 -10.07 -4.96
N THR A 42 -0.24 -9.66 -4.74
CA THR A 42 -1.43 -10.41 -5.18
C THR A 42 -2.09 -9.84 -6.42
N PHE A 43 -1.59 -8.70 -6.90
CA PHE A 43 -2.03 -8.10 -8.16
C PHE A 43 -1.46 -8.90 -9.32
N LYS A 44 -2.35 -9.40 -10.17
CA LYS A 44 -2.01 -10.14 -11.37
C LYS A 44 -2.74 -9.58 -12.57
N LEU A 45 -2.15 -9.80 -13.73
CA LEU A 45 -2.81 -9.51 -14.99
C LEU A 45 -3.80 -10.65 -15.30
N ALA A 46 -4.96 -10.33 -15.88
CA ALA A 46 -5.91 -11.35 -16.30
C ALA A 46 -5.27 -12.33 -17.32
N PRO A 47 -5.44 -13.65 -17.15
CA PRO A 47 -4.78 -14.65 -18.01
C PRO A 47 -5.28 -14.63 -19.46
N ASP A 48 -6.49 -14.12 -19.68
CA ASP A 48 -7.21 -14.20 -20.97
C ASP A 48 -6.83 -13.09 -21.97
N LEU A 49 -5.79 -12.30 -21.66
CA LEU A 49 -5.38 -11.17 -22.49
C LEU A 49 -4.41 -11.61 -23.59
N SER A 50 -4.97 -11.98 -24.75
CA SER A 50 -4.22 -12.36 -25.95
C SER A 50 -3.63 -11.19 -26.74
N PHE A 51 -4.09 -9.96 -26.48
CA PHE A 51 -3.70 -8.76 -27.24
C PHE A 51 -2.42 -8.07 -26.73
N ILE A 52 -1.86 -8.48 -25.59
CA ILE A 52 -0.65 -7.87 -24.99
C ILE A 52 0.56 -8.75 -25.32
N GLN A 53 1.63 -8.14 -25.82
CA GLN A 53 2.89 -8.85 -26.06
C GLN A 53 3.51 -9.35 -24.75
N PRO A 54 4.23 -10.49 -24.75
CA PRO A 54 4.82 -11.04 -23.54
C PRO A 54 5.80 -10.07 -22.85
N SER A 55 6.58 -9.31 -23.62
CA SER A 55 7.47 -8.26 -23.08
C SER A 55 6.71 -7.16 -22.33
N ASP A 56 5.55 -6.75 -22.87
CA ASP A 56 4.71 -5.74 -22.24
C ASP A 56 4.00 -6.29 -21.00
N LYS A 57 3.64 -7.58 -20.99
CA LYS A 57 3.08 -8.26 -19.82
C LYS A 57 4.04 -8.21 -18.65
N GLU A 58 5.30 -8.57 -18.85
CA GLU A 58 6.33 -8.52 -17.80
C GLU A 58 6.50 -7.11 -17.22
N VAL A 59 6.50 -6.09 -18.08
CA VAL A 59 6.60 -4.69 -17.66
C VAL A 59 5.37 -4.26 -16.86
N ILE A 60 4.16 -4.62 -17.32
CA ILE A 60 2.91 -4.31 -16.63
C ILE A 60 2.87 -5.00 -15.27
N GLU A 61 3.22 -6.29 -15.19
CA GLU A 61 3.27 -7.04 -13.92
C GLU A 61 4.23 -6.42 -12.90
N ARG A 62 5.37 -5.95 -13.37
CA ARG A 62 6.29 -5.19 -12.53
C ARG A 62 5.68 -3.88 -12.03
N ILE A 63 5.01 -3.12 -12.91
CA ILE A 63 4.38 -1.84 -12.56
C ILE A 63 3.23 -2.02 -11.56
N ILE A 64 2.33 -2.97 -11.78
CA ILE A 64 1.17 -3.20 -10.89
C ILE A 64 1.57 -3.62 -9.48
N THR A 65 2.78 -4.19 -9.33
CA THR A 65 3.36 -4.48 -8.01
C THR A 65 3.48 -3.21 -7.15
N LEU A 66 3.75 -2.05 -7.75
CA LEU A 66 3.73 -0.76 -7.04
C LEU A 66 2.33 -0.39 -6.56
N GLY A 67 1.31 -0.65 -7.37
CA GLY A 67 -0.08 -0.41 -7.02
C GLY A 67 -0.54 -1.25 -5.83
N PHE A 68 -0.10 -2.50 -5.79
CA PHE A 68 -0.27 -3.38 -4.64
C PHE A 68 0.38 -2.80 -3.38
N TYR A 69 1.67 -2.41 -3.44
CA TYR A 69 2.34 -1.81 -2.28
C TYR A 69 1.63 -0.53 -1.83
N TYR A 70 1.26 0.34 -2.76
CA TYR A 70 0.51 1.55 -2.45
C TYR A 70 -0.80 1.22 -1.70
N ARG A 71 -1.58 0.25 -2.17
CA ARG A 71 -2.87 -0.15 -1.55
C ARG A 71 -2.66 -0.62 -0.11
N GLU A 72 -1.71 -1.51 0.11
CA GLU A 72 -1.49 -2.08 1.43
C GLU A 72 -0.85 -1.07 2.41
N LEU A 73 0.05 -0.20 1.94
CA LEU A 73 0.59 0.90 2.74
C LEU A 73 -0.52 1.89 3.15
N ASP A 74 -1.42 2.25 2.23
CA ASP A 74 -2.53 3.16 2.49
C ASP A 74 -3.56 2.56 3.46
N ARG A 75 -3.81 1.25 3.32
CA ARG A 75 -4.68 0.47 4.21
C ARG A 75 -4.13 0.42 5.63
N PHE A 76 -2.83 0.13 5.80
CA PHE A 76 -2.18 0.19 7.11
C PHE A 76 -2.25 1.60 7.71
N ALA A 77 -1.97 2.63 6.92
CA ALA A 77 -1.97 4.00 7.40
C ALA A 77 -3.37 4.43 7.87
N SER A 78 -4.40 4.09 7.10
CA SER A 78 -5.81 4.33 7.43
C SER A 78 -6.22 3.59 8.71
N LYS A 79 -5.84 2.32 8.84
CA LYS A 79 -6.07 1.50 10.04
C LYS A 79 -5.42 2.10 11.29
N CYS A 80 -4.18 2.57 11.21
CA CYS A 80 -3.46 3.18 12.33
C CYS A 80 -3.96 4.59 12.71
N ARG A 81 -4.52 5.34 11.75
CA ARG A 81 -5.08 6.68 11.97
C ARG A 81 -6.51 6.66 12.51
N ASN A 82 -7.23 5.54 12.38
CA ASN A 82 -8.62 5.42 12.83
C ASN A 82 -8.74 5.60 14.36
N LEU A 83 -9.51 6.61 14.78
CA LEU A 83 -9.76 6.97 16.19
C LEU A 83 -11.10 6.47 16.72
N SER A 84 -11.83 5.65 15.97
CA SER A 84 -13.17 5.13 16.35
C SER A 84 -13.20 4.51 17.76
N TRP A 85 -12.10 3.88 18.17
CA TRP A 85 -11.94 3.34 19.52
C TRP A 85 -12.06 4.36 20.65
N ILE A 86 -11.62 5.62 20.44
CA ILE A 86 -11.67 6.68 21.46
C ILE A 86 -13.12 7.10 21.70
N LYS A 87 -13.96 7.07 20.66
CA LYS A 87 -15.39 7.38 20.76
C LYS A 87 -16.15 6.25 21.46
N SER A 88 -15.86 4.99 21.11
CA SER A 88 -16.46 3.81 21.73
C SER A 88 -16.28 3.76 23.26
N LEU A 89 -15.13 4.20 23.78
CA LEU A 89 -14.87 4.24 25.23
C LEU A 89 -15.74 5.24 26.00
N LYS A 90 -16.28 6.26 25.33
CA LYS A 90 -17.14 7.28 25.94
C LYS A 90 -18.63 6.93 25.90
N ASP A 91 -19.06 6.10 24.96
CA ASP A 91 -20.48 5.95 24.63
C ASP A 91 -21.13 4.62 25.10
N SER A 92 -20.39 3.65 25.68
CA SER A 92 -21.02 2.46 26.25
C SER A 92 -20.20 1.79 27.38
N PRO A 93 -20.68 1.82 28.64
CA PRO A 93 -20.12 0.98 29.72
C PRO A 93 -20.52 -0.50 29.60
N LEU A 94 -21.24 -0.91 28.55
CA LEU A 94 -21.78 -2.27 28.36
C LEU A 94 -21.32 -2.90 27.03
N LEU A 95 -20.05 -2.72 26.66
CA LEU A 95 -19.48 -3.42 25.50
C LEU A 95 -19.45 -4.93 25.77
N SER A 96 -20.10 -5.70 24.88
CA SER A 96 -20.07 -7.16 24.90
C SER A 96 -18.61 -7.63 24.81
N ASN A 97 -18.24 -8.65 25.60
CA ASN A 97 -16.88 -9.19 25.68
C ASN A 97 -16.27 -9.54 24.29
N ALA A 98 -17.10 -9.78 23.27
CA ALA A 98 -16.69 -10.02 21.89
C ALA A 98 -16.08 -8.79 21.19
N GLU A 99 -16.58 -7.57 21.45
CA GLU A 99 -16.05 -6.33 20.88
C GLU A 99 -14.75 -5.90 21.58
N ILE A 100 -14.67 -6.14 22.89
CA ILE A 100 -13.46 -5.91 23.69
C ILE A 100 -12.31 -6.82 23.24
N LEU A 101 -12.59 -8.07 22.85
CA LEU A 101 -11.59 -9.01 22.34
C LEU A 101 -11.13 -8.69 20.92
N LYS A 102 -12.02 -8.23 20.02
CA LYS A 102 -11.62 -7.73 18.70
C LYS A 102 -10.78 -6.45 18.79
N HIS A 103 -11.15 -5.52 19.68
CA HIS A 103 -10.40 -4.28 19.91
C HIS A 103 -9.07 -4.48 20.65
N LYS A 104 -8.93 -5.52 21.49
CA LYS A 104 -7.63 -5.87 22.12
C LYS A 104 -6.53 -6.25 21.12
N ASN A 105 -6.88 -6.70 19.92
CA ASN A 105 -5.90 -7.10 18.89
C ASN A 105 -5.32 -5.92 18.10
N LEU A 106 -6.01 -4.79 18.06
CA LEU A 106 -5.47 -3.55 17.47
C LEU A 106 -4.66 -2.83 18.54
N LYS A 107 -3.39 -3.19 18.69
CA LYS A 107 -2.43 -2.48 19.55
C LYS A 107 -2.17 -1.07 18.99
N GLN A 108 -3.12 -0.18 19.17
CA GLN A 108 -3.03 1.21 18.75
C GLN A 108 -1.94 1.88 19.57
N SER A 109 -0.97 2.48 18.87
CA SER A 109 0.09 3.22 19.51
C SER A 109 0.28 4.55 18.80
N VAL A 110 0.62 5.57 19.58
CA VAL A 110 0.92 6.91 19.05
C VAL A 110 2.09 6.83 18.06
N TYR A 111 3.08 5.98 18.32
CA TYR A 111 4.21 5.73 17.43
C TYR A 111 3.78 5.11 16.08
N ARG A 112 2.89 4.10 16.08
CA ARG A 112 2.34 3.56 14.83
C ARG A 112 1.59 4.62 14.03
N ARG A 113 0.88 5.53 14.72
CA ARG A 113 0.20 6.65 14.07
C ARG A 113 1.17 7.67 13.49
N ALA A 114 2.25 7.98 14.20
CA ALA A 114 3.31 8.86 13.68
C ALA A 114 3.92 8.28 12.40
N VAL A 115 4.23 6.97 12.40
CA VAL A 115 4.72 6.28 11.19
C VAL A 115 3.68 6.26 10.08
N ALA A 116 2.41 6.01 10.40
CA ALA A 116 1.33 6.09 9.41
C ALA A 116 1.22 7.48 8.77
N ASN A 117 1.46 8.56 9.52
CA ASN A 117 1.50 9.91 8.95
C ASN A 117 2.69 10.09 7.99
N GLY A 118 3.89 9.62 8.37
CA GLY A 118 5.06 9.64 7.48
C GLY A 118 4.84 8.84 6.19
N ILE A 119 4.24 7.66 6.29
CA ILE A 119 3.85 6.86 5.12
C ILE A 119 2.87 7.63 4.23
N VAL A 120 1.87 8.31 4.80
CA VAL A 120 0.89 9.10 4.04
C VAL A 120 1.57 10.24 3.28
N GLU A 121 2.61 10.87 3.83
CA GLU A 121 3.40 11.88 3.10
C GLU A 121 4.07 11.25 1.87
N VAL A 122 4.71 10.09 2.02
CA VAL A 122 5.35 9.37 0.90
C VAL A 122 4.33 8.96 -0.16
N LEU A 123 3.18 8.42 0.27
CA LEU A 123 2.09 8.06 -0.64
C LEU A 123 1.48 9.28 -1.35
N SER A 124 1.53 10.46 -0.73
CA SER A 124 1.08 11.70 -1.38
C SER A 124 2.02 12.12 -2.51
N LEU A 125 3.33 11.92 -2.35
CA LEU A 125 4.31 12.11 -3.43
C LEU A 125 4.14 11.09 -4.56
N TYR A 126 3.76 9.85 -4.22
CA TYR A 126 3.43 8.84 -5.21
C TYR A 126 2.19 9.22 -6.02
N ARG A 127 1.10 9.64 -5.34
CA ARG A 127 -0.14 10.10 -6.00
C ARG A 127 0.11 11.27 -6.94
N SER A 128 0.91 12.26 -6.53
CA SER A 128 1.25 13.38 -7.40
C SER A 128 2.04 12.95 -8.63
N ALA A 129 2.96 11.99 -8.49
CA ALA A 129 3.68 11.43 -9.63
C ALA A 129 2.75 10.70 -10.61
N VAL A 130 1.80 9.90 -10.11
CA VAL A 130 0.78 9.23 -10.95
C VAL A 130 -0.09 10.26 -11.67
N LEU A 131 -0.54 11.32 -10.99
CA LEU A 131 -1.31 12.41 -11.61
C LEU A 131 -0.52 13.16 -12.69
N HIS A 132 0.78 13.41 -12.47
CA HIS A 132 1.63 14.01 -13.50
C HIS A 132 1.80 13.11 -14.72
N ILE A 133 1.88 11.79 -14.52
CA ILE A 133 1.90 10.82 -15.62
C ILE A 133 0.58 10.85 -16.37
N GLU A 134 -0.56 10.87 -15.68
CA GLU A 134 -1.88 11.00 -16.30
C GLU A 134 -1.99 12.27 -17.16
N GLN A 135 -1.59 13.43 -16.63
CA GLN A 135 -1.58 14.68 -17.38
C GLN A 135 -0.72 14.62 -18.64
N LYS A 136 0.46 13.98 -18.56
CA LYS A 136 1.33 13.79 -19.73
C LYS A 136 0.71 12.86 -20.77
N LEU A 137 0.02 11.80 -20.34
CA LEU A 137 -0.65 10.85 -21.22
C LEU A 137 -1.88 11.47 -21.91
N LEU A 138 -2.51 12.47 -21.30
CA LEU A 138 -3.55 13.28 -21.95
C LEU A 138 -2.97 14.26 -22.98
N ALA A 139 -1.72 14.70 -22.81
CA ALA A 139 -1.06 15.67 -23.67
C ALA A 139 -0.34 15.04 -24.88
N ASP A 140 0.35 13.90 -24.69
CA ASP A 140 1.13 13.20 -25.72
C ASP A 140 0.73 11.71 -25.81
N SER A 141 0.61 11.20 -27.04
CA SER A 141 0.09 9.84 -27.33
C SER A 141 1.16 8.73 -27.48
N LEU A 142 2.43 8.98 -27.16
CA LEU A 142 3.57 8.08 -27.43
C LEU A 142 4.46 7.83 -26.18
N PRO A 143 5.25 6.74 -26.17
CA PRO A 143 4.90 5.44 -25.60
C PRO A 143 4.62 5.46 -24.08
N ILE A 144 3.53 4.79 -23.71
CA ILE A 144 2.87 4.86 -22.39
C ILE A 144 3.67 4.14 -21.30
N LEU A 145 4.08 2.89 -21.55
CA LEU A 145 4.70 2.04 -20.51
C LEU A 145 6.09 2.54 -20.10
N ALA A 146 6.87 3.05 -21.07
CA ALA A 146 8.18 3.64 -20.80
C ALA A 146 8.04 4.89 -19.93
N SER A 147 7.09 5.78 -20.27
CA SER A 147 6.80 7.00 -19.52
C SER A 147 6.35 6.70 -18.09
N VAL A 148 5.47 5.71 -17.90
CA VAL A 148 5.03 5.25 -16.56
C VAL A 148 6.20 4.67 -15.77
N THR A 149 6.99 3.78 -16.38
CA THR A 149 8.15 3.15 -15.72
C THR A 149 9.18 4.19 -15.28
N GLN A 150 9.51 5.13 -16.16
CA GLN A 150 10.46 6.20 -15.87
C GLN A 150 9.93 7.13 -14.78
N GLY A 151 8.66 7.55 -14.86
CA GLY A 151 8.03 8.43 -13.89
C GLY A 151 7.95 7.82 -12.49
N LEU A 152 7.85 6.50 -12.40
CA LEU A 152 7.71 5.78 -11.14
C LEU A 152 9.01 5.10 -10.65
N ASN A 153 10.13 5.27 -11.36
CA ASN A 153 11.38 4.57 -11.08
C ASN A 153 11.83 4.70 -9.61
N LYS A 154 11.70 5.91 -9.04
CA LYS A 154 12.03 6.18 -7.63
C LYS A 154 11.23 5.32 -6.66
N PHE A 155 9.96 5.03 -6.96
CA PHE A 155 9.06 4.31 -6.06
C PHE A 155 9.28 2.80 -6.08
N PHE A 156 9.90 2.25 -7.12
CA PHE A 156 10.39 0.86 -7.12
C PHE A 156 11.46 0.62 -6.06
N VAL A 157 12.22 1.64 -5.68
CA VAL A 157 13.23 1.53 -4.63
C VAL A 157 12.65 1.83 -3.25
N LEU A 158 11.66 2.74 -3.17
CA LEU A 158 11.11 3.20 -1.88
C LEU A 158 9.98 2.34 -1.32
N LEU A 159 9.00 1.92 -2.14
CA LEU A 159 7.81 1.26 -1.63
C LEU A 159 8.06 -0.15 -1.08
N PRO A 160 8.90 -1.03 -1.68
CA PRO A 160 9.09 -2.38 -1.14
C PRO A 160 9.70 -2.39 0.27
N PRO A 161 10.77 -1.64 0.59
CA PRO A 161 11.31 -1.61 1.96
C PRO A 161 10.34 -1.02 2.99
N LEU A 162 9.50 -0.06 2.58
CA LEU A 162 8.45 0.48 3.43
C LEU A 162 7.36 -0.57 3.69
N TYR A 163 7.04 -1.38 2.69
CA TYR A 163 6.08 -2.46 2.83
C TYR A 163 6.59 -3.54 3.78
N GLU A 164 7.84 -3.96 3.65
CA GLU A 164 8.50 -4.89 4.58
C GLU A 164 8.47 -4.39 6.03
N LEU A 165 8.74 -3.09 6.24
CA LEU A 165 8.68 -2.48 7.56
C LEU A 165 7.28 -2.62 8.18
N ILE A 166 6.23 -2.35 7.40
CA ILE A 166 4.86 -2.47 7.89
C ILE A 166 4.48 -3.92 8.15
N LEU A 167 4.89 -4.85 7.28
CA LEU A 167 4.70 -6.28 7.49
C LEU A 167 5.35 -6.73 8.81
N GLU A 168 6.58 -6.31 9.08
CA GLU A 168 7.28 -6.58 10.35
C GLU A 168 6.50 -6.01 11.54
N ILE A 169 6.02 -4.76 11.45
CA ILE A 169 5.24 -4.10 12.50
C ILE A 169 3.93 -4.84 12.79
N GLU A 170 3.19 -5.26 11.76
CA GLU A 170 1.94 -5.99 11.93
C GLU A 170 2.17 -7.40 12.47
N ARG A 171 3.09 -8.17 11.87
CA ARG A 171 3.38 -9.56 12.25
C ARG A 171 3.85 -9.66 13.70
N ASP A 172 4.79 -8.82 14.10
CA ASP A 172 5.41 -8.90 15.43
C ASP A 172 4.65 -8.06 16.47
N GLY A 173 3.58 -7.37 16.04
CA GLY A 173 2.75 -6.55 16.94
C GLY A 173 3.55 -5.46 17.66
N ILE A 174 4.54 -4.87 16.97
CA ILE A 174 5.48 -3.88 17.53
C ILE A 174 4.78 -2.56 17.86
N CYS A 175 4.96 -2.05 19.08
CA CYS A 175 4.38 -0.79 19.54
C CYS A 175 5.39 0.00 20.40
N GLY A 176 5.12 1.29 20.58
CA GLY A 176 5.93 2.13 21.47
C GLY A 176 7.32 2.45 20.90
N GLY A 177 8.28 2.71 21.80
CA GLY A 177 9.66 3.07 21.43
C GLY A 177 10.44 1.98 20.69
N ARG A 178 10.00 0.70 20.71
CA ARG A 178 10.60 -0.37 19.89
C ARG A 178 10.54 -0.05 18.40
N LEU A 179 9.51 0.68 17.98
CA LEU A 179 9.33 1.11 16.59
C LEU A 179 10.44 2.08 16.17
N LEU A 180 10.85 3.00 17.05
CA LEU A 180 11.99 3.89 16.80
C LEU A 180 13.31 3.13 16.64
N ASN A 181 13.52 2.07 17.42
CA ASN A 181 14.73 1.25 17.30
C ASN A 181 14.80 0.54 15.93
N ILE A 182 13.67 0.09 15.40
CA ILE A 182 13.62 -0.55 14.08
C ILE A 182 13.86 0.48 12.97
N LEU A 183 13.21 1.64 13.05
CA LEU A 183 13.44 2.74 12.11
C LEU A 183 14.92 3.16 12.12
N GLN A 184 15.52 3.31 13.30
CA GLN A 184 16.93 3.66 13.42
C GLN A 184 17.84 2.60 12.80
N LYS A 185 17.54 1.30 12.97
CA LYS A 185 18.30 0.24 12.31
C LYS A 185 18.20 0.32 10.79
N ARG A 186 16.99 0.53 10.26
CA ARG A 186 16.72 0.60 8.81
C ARG A 186 17.22 1.90 8.17
N CYS A 187 17.40 2.97 8.94
CA CYS A 187 18.01 4.22 8.49
C CYS A 187 19.46 4.04 8.02
N HIS A 188 20.18 3.03 8.52
CA HIS A 188 21.54 2.73 8.09
C HIS A 188 21.51 1.89 6.81
N CYS A 189 21.12 2.50 5.69
CA CYS A 189 21.09 1.87 4.37
C CYS A 189 21.97 2.64 3.37
N GLY A 190 22.57 1.93 2.40
CA GLY A 190 23.40 2.53 1.36
C GLY A 190 22.63 3.30 0.28
N VAL A 191 21.31 3.43 0.41
CA VAL A 191 20.44 4.13 -0.53
C VAL A 191 20.02 5.47 0.08
N PRO A 192 20.51 6.62 -0.43
CA PRO A 192 20.31 7.91 0.21
C PRO A 192 18.84 8.36 0.19
N GLU A 193 18.08 8.02 -0.86
CA GLU A 193 16.66 8.34 -0.95
C GLU A 193 15.85 7.62 0.13
N LEU A 194 16.17 6.34 0.38
CA LEU A 194 15.52 5.54 1.41
C LEU A 194 15.92 6.02 2.81
N GLN A 195 17.20 6.35 3.01
CA GLN A 195 17.67 6.92 4.28
C GLN A 195 16.92 8.22 4.60
N THR A 196 16.84 9.14 3.65
CA THR A 196 16.14 10.42 3.82
C THR A 196 14.64 10.19 4.09
N CYS A 197 14.05 9.19 3.45
CA CYS A 197 12.65 8.80 3.66
C CYS A 197 12.40 8.28 5.09
N ILE A 198 13.26 7.42 5.61
CA ILE A 198 13.12 6.82 6.95
C ILE A 198 13.45 7.82 8.06
N GLN A 199 14.34 8.79 7.80
CA GLN A 199 14.70 9.84 8.77
C GLN A 199 13.61 10.88 8.98
N ARG A 200 12.74 11.07 7.99
CA ARG A 200 11.66 12.06 8.01
C ARG A 200 10.44 11.55 8.76
#